data_AF-A0A1Y2G017-F1
#
_entry.id   AF-A0A1Y2G017-F1
#
_cell.length_a   1.000
_cell.length_b   1.000
_cell.length_c   1.000
_cell.angle_alpha   90.00
_cell.angle_beta   90.00
_cell.angle_gamma   90.00
#
_symmetry.space_group_name_H-M   'P 1'
#
loop_
_entity.id
_entity.type
_entity.pdbx_description
1 polymer ?
#
loop_
_entity_poly.entity_id
_entity_poly.type
_entity_poly.pdbx_seq_one_letter_code
_entity_poly.pdbx_strand_id
1 'polypeptide(L)'
;MPPRPGSNTPHSPPASSTSSNLRLFFVGLLLALLSILYPRLPQYLPPSVARHLPFLPSLPSTAHHTTWTNLQRYQHGVPVSPDYDPFDVKGQEEEYQLRVGSKEGGKEQEKQLKRQRREIERRTEFAGMENHVHRDLPVYFLQQGSSEQGIASNSPLGQTLSRIGDEILDKVQPKTVIFLSPLRTTAQHIQVSTLSSLPYSTSPHPLSVPGNPTLAQHLLTIFAHSVPPVHATTSSEPFSPPAWPVYEALFGGKGAELEVVLVSLPVKGKGMEGGAEWTAEKWDEVGRALLKVKREEEDVVIIGLGSARPSNPSPQFPALLHTALTHSTSHPRHSSLTSLFANAGGAGKPTSRGVQQSGLVGLYAAVGAAGEGEGHALDPVEEGGRGSCWRFGELPLR
;
A
#
# COMPACT_ATOMS: atom_id res chain seq x y z
N MET A 1 62.69 -41.49 -58.69
CA MET A 1 62.46 -41.46 -57.23
C MET A 1 60.95 -41.29 -56.98
N PRO A 2 60.34 -42.10 -56.12
CA PRO A 2 58.95 -41.94 -55.66
C PRO A 2 58.93 -41.01 -54.40
N PRO A 3 57.84 -40.77 -53.61
CA PRO A 3 56.39 -41.05 -53.76
C PRO A 3 55.42 -39.89 -53.31
N ARG A 4 54.10 -40.06 -53.58
CA ARG A 4 52.92 -39.95 -52.66
C ARG A 4 52.25 -38.59 -52.23
N PRO A 5 51.00 -38.62 -51.68
CA PRO A 5 49.82 -37.94 -52.27
C PRO A 5 48.96 -37.13 -51.26
N GLY A 6 47.76 -36.70 -51.67
CA GLY A 6 46.64 -36.27 -50.80
C GLY A 6 46.24 -34.81 -51.02
N SER A 7 44.99 -34.37 -50.97
CA SER A 7 43.70 -35.03 -50.73
C SER A 7 42.59 -34.05 -51.12
N ASN A 8 41.49 -34.62 -51.61
CA ASN A 8 40.24 -34.00 -52.03
C ASN A 8 39.42 -33.31 -50.90
N THR A 9 38.63 -32.31 -51.30
CA THR A 9 37.24 -31.97 -50.84
C THR A 9 37.04 -31.27 -49.47
N PRO A 10 35.79 -30.91 -49.08
CA PRO A 10 35.13 -29.62 -49.30
C PRO A 10 34.80 -28.89 -47.96
N HIS A 11 34.60 -27.58 -48.00
CA HIS A 11 34.08 -26.86 -46.83
C HIS A 11 32.60 -27.22 -46.57
N SER A 12 32.37 -28.03 -45.53
CA SER A 12 31.07 -28.26 -44.91
C SER A 12 30.66 -27.09 -43.99
N PRO A 13 29.36 -26.84 -43.77
CA PRO A 13 28.87 -25.77 -42.91
C PRO A 13 29.02 -26.14 -41.42
N PRO A 14 29.18 -25.17 -40.50
CA PRO A 14 29.31 -25.47 -39.08
C PRO A 14 27.96 -25.93 -38.49
N ALA A 15 27.91 -27.19 -38.08
CA ALA A 15 26.85 -27.75 -37.24
C ALA A 15 27.13 -27.48 -35.75
N SER A 16 26.04 -27.37 -34.98
CA SER A 16 25.92 -27.51 -33.51
C SER A 16 26.08 -26.26 -32.62
N SER A 17 25.08 -25.36 -32.65
CA SER A 17 24.82 -24.39 -31.57
C SER A 17 23.78 -24.86 -30.53
N THR A 18 23.23 -26.07 -30.69
CA THR A 18 22.14 -26.60 -29.85
C THR A 18 22.63 -27.38 -28.63
N SER A 19 23.85 -27.94 -28.67
CA SER A 19 24.39 -28.76 -27.58
C SER A 19 24.90 -27.95 -26.37
N SER A 20 25.31 -26.70 -26.59
CA SER A 20 25.78 -25.78 -25.54
C SER A 20 24.64 -25.27 -24.66
N ASN A 21 23.49 -24.97 -25.25
CA ASN A 21 22.31 -24.47 -24.54
C ASN A 21 21.65 -25.54 -23.67
N LEU A 22 21.62 -26.80 -24.14
CA LEU A 22 21.13 -27.94 -23.35
C LEU A 22 22.02 -28.19 -22.12
N ARG A 23 23.35 -28.12 -22.28
CA ARG A 23 24.29 -28.28 -21.16
C ARG A 23 24.12 -27.18 -20.11
N LEU A 24 23.94 -25.93 -20.52
CA LEU A 24 23.69 -24.81 -19.59
C LEU A 24 22.36 -24.97 -18.85
N PHE A 25 21.32 -25.46 -19.53
CA PHE A 25 20.01 -25.69 -18.90
C PHE A 25 20.06 -26.81 -17.84
N PHE A 26 20.72 -27.93 -18.14
CA PHE A 26 20.91 -29.01 -17.16
C PHE A 26 21.78 -28.60 -15.98
N VAL A 27 22.81 -27.79 -16.21
CA VAL A 27 23.64 -27.23 -15.13
C VAL A 27 22.83 -26.27 -14.25
N GLY A 28 22.00 -25.42 -14.85
CA GLY A 28 21.09 -24.54 -14.11
C GLY A 28 20.06 -25.29 -13.28
N LEU A 29 19.47 -26.36 -13.82
CA LEU A 29 18.50 -27.21 -13.11
C LEU A 29 19.15 -27.96 -11.94
N LEU A 30 20.37 -28.48 -12.14
CA LEU A 30 21.11 -29.18 -11.09
C LEU A 30 21.49 -28.23 -9.94
N LEU A 31 21.89 -26.99 -10.26
CA LEU A 31 22.19 -25.95 -9.26
C LEU A 31 20.94 -25.50 -8.49
N ALA A 32 19.79 -25.40 -9.16
CA ALA A 32 18.52 -25.09 -8.51
C ALA A 32 18.14 -26.19 -7.50
N LEU A 33 18.26 -27.47 -7.89
CA LEU A 33 18.01 -28.61 -7.00
C LEU A 33 18.99 -28.68 -5.82
N LEU A 34 20.28 -28.40 -6.05
CA LEU A 34 21.29 -28.36 -5.00
C LEU A 34 21.08 -27.20 -4.01
N SER A 35 20.53 -26.07 -4.47
CA SER A 35 20.20 -24.93 -3.61
C SER A 35 19.04 -25.21 -2.64
N ILE A 36 18.13 -26.11 -3.03
CA ILE A 36 17.01 -26.56 -2.19
C ILE A 36 17.48 -27.53 -1.11
N LEU A 37 18.47 -28.39 -1.41
CA LEU A 37 19.01 -29.34 -0.43
C LEU A 37 20.03 -28.72 0.54
N TYR A 38 20.72 -27.64 0.15
CA TYR A 38 21.75 -26.99 0.96
C TYR A 38 21.60 -25.46 0.94
N PRO A 39 20.89 -24.85 1.91
CA PRO A 39 20.62 -23.41 1.94
C PRO A 39 21.87 -22.53 2.18
N ARG A 40 23.05 -23.12 2.41
CA ARG A 40 24.34 -22.42 2.60
C ARG A 40 25.31 -22.51 1.42
N LEU A 41 24.89 -23.09 0.29
CA LEU A 41 25.71 -23.15 -0.94
C LEU A 41 26.24 -21.79 -1.48
N PRO A 42 25.56 -20.63 -1.29
CA PRO A 42 26.01 -19.36 -1.88
C PRO A 42 27.36 -18.86 -1.39
N GLN A 43 27.86 -19.36 -0.25
CA GLN A 43 29.13 -18.92 0.34
C GLN A 43 30.37 -19.61 -0.26
N TYR A 44 30.19 -20.66 -1.07
CA TYR A 44 31.28 -21.45 -1.64
C TYR A 44 31.45 -21.28 -3.16
N LEU A 45 30.63 -20.44 -3.79
CA LEU A 45 30.69 -20.19 -5.23
C LEU A 45 31.64 -19.01 -5.56
N PRO A 46 32.53 -19.14 -6.55
CA PRO A 46 33.34 -18.03 -7.03
C PRO A 46 32.46 -16.85 -7.49
N PRO A 47 32.82 -15.60 -7.19
CA PRO A 47 31.99 -14.42 -7.47
C PRO A 47 31.71 -14.20 -8.96
N SER A 48 32.54 -14.76 -9.84
CA SER A 48 32.35 -14.77 -11.29
C SER A 48 31.14 -15.60 -11.75
N VAL A 49 30.82 -16.68 -11.04
CA VAL A 49 29.66 -17.56 -11.33
C VAL A 49 28.40 -17.04 -10.64
N ALA A 50 28.53 -16.52 -9.41
CA ALA A 50 27.41 -15.99 -8.63
C ALA A 50 26.67 -14.82 -9.33
N ARG A 51 27.39 -14.00 -10.11
CA ARG A 51 26.81 -12.86 -10.87
C ARG A 51 25.87 -13.26 -12.01
N HIS A 52 25.93 -14.50 -12.49
CA HIS A 52 25.16 -14.96 -13.64
C HIS A 52 23.97 -15.84 -13.26
N LEU A 53 23.73 -16.05 -11.95
CA LEU A 53 22.60 -16.84 -11.46
C LEU A 53 21.44 -15.89 -11.13
N PRO A 54 20.28 -16.02 -11.81
CA PRO A 54 19.16 -15.08 -11.68
C PRO A 54 18.37 -15.22 -10.35
N PHE A 55 18.85 -16.03 -9.41
CA PHE A 55 18.13 -16.40 -8.19
C PHE A 55 18.85 -16.01 -6.89
N LEU A 56 19.98 -15.30 -6.96
CA LEU A 56 20.65 -14.77 -5.77
C LEU A 56 20.41 -13.27 -5.61
N PRO A 57 19.94 -12.80 -4.44
CA PRO A 57 19.90 -11.38 -4.15
C PRO A 57 21.35 -10.86 -4.10
N SER A 58 21.69 -9.96 -5.02
CA SER A 58 22.99 -9.29 -5.04
C SER A 58 23.21 -8.55 -3.72
N LEU A 59 24.22 -8.93 -2.94
CA LEU A 59 24.65 -8.14 -1.78
C LEU A 59 25.01 -6.71 -2.23
N PRO A 60 24.66 -5.67 -1.45
CA PRO A 60 24.92 -4.29 -1.80
C PRO A 60 26.42 -4.01 -1.68
N SER A 61 27.11 -4.02 -2.82
CA SER A 61 28.47 -3.52 -2.94
C SER A 61 28.41 -1.99 -3.08
N THR A 62 29.05 -1.32 -2.14
CA THR A 62 29.38 0.11 -2.12
C THR A 62 29.91 0.60 -3.48
N ALA A 63 29.04 1.20 -4.30
CA ALA A 63 29.44 1.96 -5.49
C ALA A 63 28.34 2.93 -5.95
N HIS A 64 27.89 3.84 -5.06
CA HIS A 64 26.91 4.88 -5.41
C HIS A 64 27.52 6.16 -6.00
N HIS A 65 28.73 6.13 -6.59
CA HIS A 65 29.42 7.36 -7.01
C HIS A 65 29.72 7.49 -8.52
N THR A 66 29.22 6.60 -9.37
CA THR A 66 29.56 6.59 -10.82
C THR A 66 28.41 6.94 -11.76
N THR A 67 27.18 7.08 -11.28
CA THR A 67 26.04 7.47 -12.15
C THR A 67 25.97 8.98 -12.40
N TRP A 68 26.48 9.80 -11.48
CA TRP A 68 26.50 11.26 -11.63
C TRP A 68 27.64 11.80 -12.51
N THR A 69 28.79 11.14 -12.55
CA THR A 69 29.95 11.59 -13.36
C THR A 69 29.82 11.25 -14.85
N ASN A 70 28.99 10.26 -15.21
CA ASN A 70 28.74 9.91 -16.61
C ASN A 70 27.76 10.86 -17.32
N LEU A 71 26.90 11.58 -16.59
CA LEU A 71 26.04 12.62 -17.15
C LEU A 71 26.81 13.89 -17.54
N GLN A 72 27.87 14.25 -16.79
CA GLN A 72 28.71 15.40 -17.14
C GLN A 72 29.61 15.15 -18.37
N ARG A 73 30.00 13.89 -18.65
CA ARG A 73 30.78 13.57 -19.86
C ARG A 73 29.95 13.62 -21.15
N TYR A 74 28.64 13.42 -21.06
CA TYR A 74 27.76 13.54 -22.23
C TYR A 74 27.51 14.99 -22.66
N GLN A 75 27.71 15.98 -21.77
CA GLN A 75 27.63 17.40 -22.14
C GLN A 75 28.90 17.93 -22.82
N HIS A 76 30.04 17.25 -22.68
CA HIS A 76 31.33 17.70 -23.24
C HIS A 76 31.82 16.86 -24.45
N GLY A 77 31.01 15.94 -24.95
CA GLY A 77 31.40 14.97 -25.99
C GLY A 77 30.89 15.27 -27.41
N VAL A 78 30.34 16.45 -27.69
CA VAL A 78 29.98 16.83 -29.06
C VAL A 78 31.19 17.52 -29.70
N PRO A 79 31.83 16.96 -30.74
CA PRO A 79 32.92 17.62 -31.42
C PRO A 79 32.38 18.88 -32.11
N VAL A 80 32.82 20.03 -31.62
CA VAL A 80 32.61 21.31 -32.29
C VAL A 80 33.46 21.29 -33.56
N SER A 81 32.81 21.41 -34.72
CA SER A 81 33.47 21.55 -36.02
C SER A 81 34.50 22.68 -35.95
N PRO A 82 35.71 22.54 -36.55
CA PRO A 82 36.76 23.54 -36.47
C PRO A 82 36.40 24.92 -37.08
N ASP A 83 35.25 25.03 -37.76
CA ASP A 83 34.72 26.28 -38.32
C ASP A 83 33.56 26.90 -37.50
N TYR A 84 33.31 26.42 -36.28
CA TYR A 84 32.27 27.00 -35.42
C TYR A 84 32.76 28.26 -34.72
N ASP A 85 32.48 29.42 -35.33
CA ASP A 85 32.62 30.71 -34.67
C ASP A 85 31.31 31.06 -33.93
N PRO A 86 31.27 31.05 -32.58
CA PRO A 86 30.06 31.28 -31.80
C PRO A 86 29.52 32.71 -31.87
N PHE A 87 30.14 33.60 -32.65
CA PHE A 87 29.73 35.00 -32.82
C PHE A 87 29.07 35.30 -34.17
N ASP A 88 28.98 34.33 -35.09
CA ASP A 88 28.29 34.52 -36.38
C ASP A 88 26.82 34.08 -36.32
N VAL A 89 26.01 34.84 -35.58
CA VAL A 89 24.57 34.58 -35.35
C VAL A 89 23.73 34.86 -36.61
N LYS A 90 24.27 35.57 -37.61
CA LYS A 90 23.52 35.97 -38.81
C LYS A 90 23.34 34.81 -39.80
N GLY A 91 24.31 33.91 -39.92
CA GLY A 91 24.21 32.75 -40.81
C GLY A 91 23.22 31.69 -40.32
N GLN A 92 23.12 31.47 -39.00
CA GLN A 92 22.21 30.46 -38.44
C GLN A 92 20.73 30.87 -38.53
N GLU A 93 20.40 32.15 -38.34
CA GLU A 93 19.02 32.63 -38.50
C GLU A 93 18.58 32.62 -39.97
N GLU A 94 19.46 32.96 -40.91
CA GLU A 94 19.17 32.88 -42.35
C GLU A 94 18.99 31.43 -42.82
N GLU A 95 19.82 30.49 -42.36
CA GLU A 95 19.67 29.08 -42.70
C GLU A 95 18.44 28.45 -42.03
N TYR A 96 18.08 28.87 -40.80
CA TYR A 96 16.86 28.45 -40.11
C TYR A 96 15.61 29.00 -40.81
N GLN A 97 15.63 30.26 -41.27
CA GLN A 97 14.54 30.86 -42.04
C GLN A 97 14.38 30.20 -43.42
N LEU A 98 15.49 29.82 -44.09
CA LEU A 98 15.46 29.07 -45.35
C LEU A 98 14.93 27.63 -45.17
N ARG A 99 15.22 26.98 -44.04
CA ARG A 99 14.76 25.61 -43.75
C ARG A 99 13.30 25.57 -43.29
N VAL A 100 12.82 26.60 -42.60
CA VAL A 100 11.41 26.77 -42.17
C VAL A 100 10.52 27.20 -43.34
N GLY A 101 11.05 27.91 -44.35
CA GLY A 101 10.33 28.30 -45.57
C GLY A 101 10.18 27.19 -46.62
N SER A 102 10.86 26.05 -46.48
CA SER A 102 10.74 24.93 -47.40
C SER A 102 9.48 24.10 -47.13
N LYS A 103 8.71 23.80 -48.19
CA LYS A 103 7.44 23.04 -48.16
C LYS A 103 7.53 21.67 -47.46
N GLU A 104 8.73 21.11 -47.30
CA GLU A 104 8.96 19.86 -46.58
C GLU A 104 9.20 20.05 -45.07
N GLY A 105 9.92 21.09 -44.67
CA GLY A 105 10.20 21.39 -43.25
C GLY A 105 8.95 21.73 -42.45
N GLY A 106 8.00 22.44 -43.08
CA GLY A 106 6.69 22.75 -42.48
C GLY A 106 5.84 21.50 -42.20
N LYS A 107 5.86 20.50 -43.09
CA LYS A 107 5.13 19.24 -42.90
C LYS A 107 5.75 18.37 -41.81
N GLU A 108 7.08 18.40 -41.68
CA GLU A 108 7.78 17.65 -40.64
C GLU A 108 7.58 18.28 -39.26
N GLN A 109 7.60 19.60 -39.16
CA GLN A 109 7.20 20.32 -37.95
C GLN A 109 5.72 20.09 -37.60
N GLU A 110 4.82 20.13 -38.57
CA GLU A 110 3.39 19.84 -38.33
C GLU A 110 3.18 18.40 -37.83
N LYS A 111 3.95 17.44 -38.36
CA LYS A 111 3.91 16.04 -37.92
C LYS A 111 4.49 15.88 -36.51
N GLN A 112 5.55 16.61 -36.17
CA GLN A 112 6.10 16.62 -34.81
C GLN A 112 5.15 17.29 -33.82
N LEU A 113 4.51 18.40 -34.19
CA LEU A 113 3.48 19.06 -33.39
C LEU A 113 2.24 18.16 -33.17
N LYS A 114 1.80 17.42 -34.20
CA LYS A 114 0.72 16.42 -34.05
C LYS A 114 1.12 15.27 -33.13
N ARG A 115 2.37 14.81 -33.18
CA ARG A 115 2.90 13.78 -32.26
C ARG A 115 2.95 14.29 -30.82
N GLN A 116 3.44 15.51 -30.61
CA GLN A 116 3.46 16.13 -29.28
C GLN A 116 2.05 16.38 -28.76
N ARG A 117 1.11 16.86 -29.60
CA ARG A 117 -0.29 17.02 -29.20
C ARG A 117 -0.93 15.71 -28.79
N ARG A 118 -0.72 14.62 -29.53
CA ARG A 118 -1.23 13.29 -29.15
C ARG A 118 -0.59 12.73 -27.89
N GLU A 119 0.68 13.03 -27.65
CA GLU A 119 1.37 12.61 -26.43
C GLU A 119 0.89 13.44 -25.23
N ILE A 120 0.63 14.74 -25.41
CA ILE A 120 -0.01 15.58 -24.39
C ILE A 120 -1.44 15.10 -24.15
N GLU A 121 -2.22 14.84 -25.20
CA GLU A 121 -3.59 14.32 -25.13
C GLU A 121 -3.64 12.98 -24.40
N ARG A 122 -2.74 12.04 -24.76
CA ARG A 122 -2.55 10.79 -24.04
C ARG A 122 -2.20 11.05 -22.56
N ARG A 123 -1.26 11.95 -22.26
CA ARG A 123 -0.90 12.29 -20.87
C ARG A 123 -2.05 12.97 -20.12
N THR A 124 -2.88 13.76 -20.78
CA THR A 124 -4.07 14.38 -20.20
C THR A 124 -5.22 13.41 -20.06
N GLU A 125 -5.33 12.37 -20.90
CA GLU A 125 -6.26 11.26 -20.74
C GLU A 125 -5.82 10.37 -19.58
N PHE A 126 -4.53 10.05 -19.46
CA PHE A 126 -3.98 9.35 -18.29
C PHE A 126 -4.15 10.18 -17.00
N ALA A 127 -3.92 11.49 -17.05
CA ALA A 127 -4.20 12.38 -15.92
C ALA A 127 -5.71 12.57 -15.69
N GLY A 128 -6.54 12.43 -16.72
CA GLY A 128 -8.01 12.52 -16.65
C GLY A 128 -8.63 11.27 -16.02
N MET A 129 -8.06 10.10 -16.26
CA MET A 129 -8.41 8.85 -15.58
C MET A 129 -8.01 8.86 -14.08
N GLU A 130 -6.96 9.59 -13.70
CA GLU A 130 -6.58 9.81 -12.29
C GLU A 130 -7.39 10.92 -11.59
N ASN A 131 -8.08 11.79 -12.35
CA ASN A 131 -8.84 12.93 -11.84
C ASN A 131 -10.35 12.68 -11.72
N HIS A 132 -10.80 11.43 -11.81
CA HIS A 132 -12.09 11.11 -11.21
C HIS A 132 -11.93 11.34 -9.71
N VAL A 133 -12.43 12.49 -9.24
CA VAL A 133 -12.78 12.71 -7.85
C VAL A 133 -13.92 11.74 -7.56
N HIS A 134 -13.59 10.46 -7.43
CA HIS A 134 -14.47 9.49 -6.83
C HIS A 134 -14.79 10.08 -5.46
N ARG A 135 -16.07 10.30 -5.20
CA ARG A 135 -16.55 10.67 -3.87
C ARG A 135 -16.42 9.43 -3.01
N ASP A 136 -15.17 9.15 -2.69
CA ASP A 136 -14.68 8.05 -1.90
C ASP A 136 -15.38 8.11 -0.54
N LEU A 137 -16.24 7.13 -0.23
CA LEU A 137 -16.99 7.09 1.03
C LEU A 137 -16.08 7.21 2.26
N PRO A 138 -16.50 7.88 3.33
CA PRO A 138 -15.62 8.16 4.47
C PRO A 138 -15.07 6.89 5.14
N VAL A 139 -13.86 7.01 5.68
CA VAL A 139 -13.24 5.99 6.54
C VAL A 139 -13.30 6.47 7.98
N TYR A 140 -13.74 5.61 8.89
CA TYR A 140 -13.88 5.93 10.30
C TYR A 140 -12.84 5.18 11.12
N PHE A 141 -12.29 5.84 12.14
CA PHE A 141 -11.62 5.18 13.25
C PHE A 141 -12.41 5.42 14.53
N LEU A 142 -12.74 4.36 15.26
CA LEU A 142 -13.59 4.42 16.44
C LEU A 142 -12.89 3.80 17.65
N GLN A 143 -12.98 4.49 18.77
CA GLN A 143 -12.48 4.00 20.04
C GLN A 143 -13.28 2.77 20.48
N GLN A 144 -12.56 1.67 20.64
CA GLN A 144 -13.00 0.47 21.30
C GLN A 144 -13.10 0.76 22.81
N GLY A 145 -14.29 0.58 23.38
CA GLY A 145 -14.52 0.71 24.82
C GLY A 145 -13.68 -0.27 25.64
N SER A 146 -13.40 0.07 26.89
CA SER A 146 -12.77 -0.85 27.84
C SER A 146 -13.82 -1.84 28.37
N SER A 147 -13.62 -3.12 28.11
CA SER A 147 -14.30 -4.26 28.74
C SER A 147 -15.64 -4.73 28.14
N GLU A 148 -15.88 -6.01 28.39
CA GLU A 148 -16.98 -6.93 28.00
C GLU A 148 -18.39 -6.46 28.40
N GLN A 149 -18.54 -5.28 28.99
CA GLN A 149 -19.77 -4.76 29.59
C GLN A 149 -20.64 -3.93 28.64
N GLY A 150 -20.32 -3.93 27.35
CA GLY A 150 -21.04 -3.14 26.35
C GLY A 150 -20.73 -1.63 26.44
N ILE A 151 -21.24 -0.86 25.48
CA ILE A 151 -21.11 0.61 25.47
C ILE A 151 -22.47 1.19 25.85
N ALA A 152 -22.57 1.81 27.02
CA ALA A 152 -23.81 2.42 27.47
C ALA A 152 -24.24 3.56 26.53
N SER A 153 -25.48 3.53 26.04
CA SER A 153 -26.04 4.54 25.13
C SER A 153 -26.01 5.96 25.71
N ASN A 154 -26.13 6.08 27.03
CA ASN A 154 -26.10 7.37 27.74
C ASN A 154 -24.68 7.90 28.00
N SER A 155 -23.64 7.13 27.69
CA SER A 155 -22.25 7.59 27.82
C SER A 155 -21.88 8.57 26.69
N PRO A 156 -20.93 9.49 26.91
CA PRO A 156 -20.45 10.39 25.83
C PRO A 156 -20.00 9.61 24.59
N LEU A 157 -19.30 8.48 24.76
CA LEU A 157 -18.88 7.62 23.66
C LEU A 157 -20.09 6.99 22.95
N GLY A 158 -21.06 6.46 23.70
CA GLY A 158 -22.28 5.87 23.14
C GLY A 158 -23.10 6.87 22.32
N GLN A 159 -23.23 8.12 22.80
CA GLN A 159 -23.92 9.19 22.06
C GLN A 159 -23.15 9.62 20.80
N THR A 160 -21.82 9.66 20.84
CA THR A 160 -21.01 9.93 19.64
C THR A 160 -21.12 8.80 18.62
N LEU A 161 -21.05 7.54 19.06
CA LEU A 161 -21.23 6.39 18.17
C LEU A 161 -22.63 6.35 17.55
N SER A 162 -23.69 6.59 18.33
CA SER A 162 -25.05 6.68 17.77
C SER A 162 -25.16 7.76 16.70
N ARG A 163 -24.56 8.94 16.92
CA ARG A 163 -24.54 10.04 15.92
C ARG A 163 -23.80 9.65 14.65
N ILE A 164 -22.67 8.95 14.78
CA ILE A 164 -21.90 8.44 13.63
C ILE A 164 -22.71 7.37 12.89
N GLY A 165 -23.41 6.49 13.62
CA GLY A 165 -24.28 5.49 13.03
C GLY A 165 -25.43 6.10 12.24
N ASP A 166 -26.10 7.11 12.80
CA ASP A 166 -27.14 7.86 12.10
C ASP A 166 -26.56 8.60 10.87
N GLU A 167 -25.35 9.17 10.95
CA GLU A 167 -24.67 9.75 9.77
C GLU A 167 -24.41 8.70 8.67
N ILE A 168 -23.90 7.53 9.05
CA ILE A 168 -23.61 6.45 8.10
C ILE A 168 -24.90 5.95 7.44
N LEU A 169 -25.96 5.73 8.21
CA LEU A 169 -27.22 5.20 7.70
C LEU A 169 -28.03 6.24 6.92
N ASP A 170 -28.08 7.50 7.38
CA ASP A 170 -28.99 8.49 6.79
C ASP A 170 -28.32 9.28 5.65
N LYS A 171 -27.02 9.58 5.77
CA LYS A 171 -26.30 10.45 4.80
C LYS A 171 -25.40 9.68 3.85
N VAL A 172 -24.62 8.72 4.37
CA VAL A 172 -23.64 7.98 3.56
C VAL A 172 -24.32 6.84 2.80
N GLN A 173 -25.24 6.13 3.43
CA GLN A 173 -26.02 5.01 2.88
C GLN A 173 -25.16 3.94 2.17
N PRO A 174 -24.10 3.40 2.80
CA PRO A 174 -23.30 2.35 2.17
C PRO A 174 -24.09 1.05 2.09
N LYS A 175 -23.76 0.22 1.09
CA LYS A 175 -24.27 -1.15 0.98
C LYS A 175 -23.55 -2.09 1.95
N THR A 176 -22.26 -1.88 2.15
CA THR A 176 -21.43 -2.77 2.98
C THR A 176 -20.47 -1.98 3.87
N VAL A 177 -20.28 -2.47 5.09
CA VAL A 177 -19.28 -1.95 6.02
C VAL A 177 -18.20 -2.99 6.29
N ILE A 178 -16.93 -2.59 6.14
CA ILE A 178 -15.78 -3.39 6.54
C ILE A 178 -15.34 -2.97 7.95
N PHE A 179 -15.45 -3.89 8.90
CA PHE A 179 -14.96 -3.69 10.27
C PHE A 179 -13.55 -4.25 10.42
N LEU A 180 -12.58 -3.37 10.72
CA LEU A 180 -11.21 -3.77 11.07
C LEU A 180 -11.11 -3.88 12.59
N SER A 181 -11.08 -5.10 13.11
CA SER A 181 -11.03 -5.37 14.56
C SER A 181 -9.67 -5.93 14.95
N PRO A 182 -8.98 -5.37 15.95
CA PRO A 182 -7.83 -6.03 16.56
C PRO A 182 -8.24 -7.39 17.16
N LEU A 183 -7.50 -8.45 16.85
CA LEU A 183 -7.69 -9.80 17.37
C LEU A 183 -6.42 -10.27 18.06
N ARG A 184 -6.53 -10.62 19.35
CA ARG A 184 -5.39 -11.14 20.12
C ARG A 184 -5.12 -12.59 19.71
N THR A 185 -4.07 -12.82 18.95
CA THR A 185 -3.75 -14.13 18.37
C THR A 185 -2.25 -14.32 18.20
N THR A 186 -1.83 -15.57 18.07
CA THR A 186 -0.47 -15.96 17.66
C THR A 186 -0.32 -16.04 16.14
N ALA A 187 -1.41 -15.90 15.39
CA ALA A 187 -1.38 -15.85 13.93
C ALA A 187 -0.58 -14.63 13.42
N GLN A 188 0.06 -14.81 12.26
CA GLN A 188 0.85 -13.77 11.59
C GLN A 188 0.19 -13.27 10.29
N HIS A 189 -1.10 -13.52 10.12
CA HIS A 189 -1.86 -13.16 8.93
C HIS A 189 -3.20 -12.55 9.33
N ILE A 190 -3.76 -11.73 8.45
CA ILE A 190 -5.11 -11.18 8.60
C ILE A 190 -6.12 -12.30 8.42
N GLN A 191 -7.21 -12.23 9.18
CA GLN A 191 -8.33 -13.15 9.02
C GLN A 191 -9.55 -12.38 8.50
N VAL A 192 -10.14 -12.85 7.41
CA VAL A 192 -11.30 -12.20 6.77
C VAL A 192 -12.49 -13.14 6.90
N SER A 193 -13.56 -12.69 7.55
CA SER A 193 -14.76 -13.51 7.71
C SER A 193 -15.50 -13.63 6.38
N THR A 194 -15.72 -14.88 5.94
CA THR A 194 -16.46 -15.19 4.70
C THR A 194 -17.84 -15.77 4.99
N LEU A 195 -18.36 -15.57 6.20
CA LEU A 195 -19.71 -16.01 6.57
C LEU A 195 -20.75 -15.13 5.89
N SER A 196 -21.84 -15.73 5.39
CA SER A 196 -23.02 -15.01 4.90
C SER A 196 -23.87 -14.43 6.02
N SER A 197 -23.64 -14.87 7.25
CA SER A 197 -24.38 -14.50 8.45
C SER A 197 -23.40 -14.51 9.61
N LEU A 198 -23.18 -13.36 10.24
CA LEU A 198 -22.24 -13.19 11.34
C LEU A 198 -23.00 -13.31 12.68
N PRO A 199 -22.86 -14.44 13.41
CA PRO A 199 -23.51 -14.60 14.70
C PRO A 199 -22.76 -13.83 15.79
N TYR A 200 -23.49 -13.39 16.81
CA TYR A 200 -22.89 -12.93 18.05
C TYR A 200 -22.86 -14.05 19.10
N SER A 201 -21.66 -14.41 19.55
CA SER A 201 -21.39 -15.63 20.34
C SER A 201 -21.96 -15.60 21.77
N THR A 202 -22.25 -14.42 22.34
CA THR A 202 -22.49 -14.25 23.78
C THR A 202 -23.86 -13.68 24.15
N SER A 203 -24.76 -13.44 23.19
CA SER A 203 -26.13 -12.97 23.50
C SER A 203 -27.08 -14.16 23.76
N PRO A 204 -27.98 -14.06 24.76
CA PRO A 204 -29.04 -15.04 24.98
C PRO A 204 -30.08 -15.06 23.85
N HIS A 205 -30.08 -14.08 22.94
CA HIS A 205 -30.89 -14.06 21.72
C HIS A 205 -29.94 -13.99 20.52
N PRO A 206 -29.90 -15.00 19.62
CA PRO A 206 -28.98 -15.01 18.50
C PRO A 206 -29.36 -13.91 17.51
N LEU A 207 -28.77 -12.74 17.68
CA LEU A 207 -28.76 -11.70 16.67
C LEU A 207 -27.69 -12.09 15.65
N SER A 208 -28.06 -12.04 14.39
CA SER A 208 -27.15 -12.27 13.28
C SER A 208 -27.18 -11.09 12.34
N VAL A 209 -26.00 -10.68 11.91
CA VAL A 209 -25.81 -9.58 10.96
C VAL A 209 -25.54 -10.20 9.57
N PRO A 210 -26.13 -9.67 8.49
CA PRO A 210 -25.84 -10.16 7.14
C PRO A 210 -24.36 -9.94 6.81
N GLY A 211 -23.68 -10.99 6.38
CA GLY A 211 -22.29 -10.93 5.94
C GLY A 211 -22.18 -10.86 4.43
N ASN A 212 -21.10 -10.26 3.90
CA ASN A 212 -20.84 -10.21 2.45
C ASN A 212 -19.66 -11.12 2.05
N PRO A 213 -19.91 -12.40 1.72
CA PRO A 213 -18.85 -13.33 1.35
C PRO A 213 -18.20 -12.98 0.00
N THR A 214 -18.92 -12.36 -0.92
CA THR A 214 -18.40 -11.97 -2.24
C THR A 214 -17.32 -10.90 -2.10
N LEU A 215 -17.60 -9.83 -1.34
CA LEU A 215 -16.64 -8.79 -1.03
C LEU A 215 -15.48 -9.34 -0.19
N ALA A 216 -15.75 -10.24 0.76
CA ALA A 216 -14.69 -10.88 1.54
C ALA A 216 -13.70 -11.69 0.67
N GLN A 217 -14.18 -12.42 -0.34
CA GLN A 217 -13.33 -13.14 -1.29
C GLN A 217 -12.58 -12.17 -2.22
N HIS A 218 -13.23 -11.10 -2.65
CA HIS A 218 -12.58 -10.04 -3.42
C HIS A 218 -11.43 -9.40 -2.60
N LEU A 219 -11.68 -9.10 -1.33
CA LEU A 219 -10.70 -8.57 -0.39
C LEU A 219 -9.46 -9.47 -0.25
N LEU A 220 -9.67 -10.78 -0.09
CA LEU A 220 -8.58 -11.76 -0.03
C LEU A 220 -7.74 -11.76 -1.31
N THR A 221 -8.40 -11.64 -2.46
CA THR A 221 -7.73 -11.53 -3.76
C THR A 221 -6.90 -10.25 -3.84
N ILE A 222 -7.44 -9.10 -3.40
CA ILE A 222 -6.72 -7.82 -3.38
C ILE A 222 -5.51 -7.89 -2.46
N PHE A 223 -5.65 -8.45 -1.26
CA PHE A 223 -4.53 -8.62 -0.32
C PHE A 223 -3.42 -9.52 -0.88
N ALA A 224 -3.79 -10.61 -1.58
CA ALA A 224 -2.81 -11.49 -2.20
C ALA A 224 -2.03 -10.84 -3.35
N HIS A 225 -2.67 -9.92 -4.09
CA HIS A 225 -2.09 -9.23 -5.25
C HIS A 225 -1.57 -7.83 -4.93
N SER A 226 -1.63 -7.37 -3.68
CA SER A 226 -1.04 -6.11 -3.28
C SER A 226 0.49 -6.18 -3.39
N VAL A 227 1.13 -5.04 -3.63
CA VAL A 227 2.59 -4.93 -3.67
C VAL A 227 3.02 -3.95 -2.58
N PRO A 228 3.63 -4.43 -1.48
CA PRO A 228 3.91 -5.85 -1.15
C PRO A 228 2.64 -6.63 -0.75
N PRO A 229 2.68 -7.98 -0.82
CA PRO A 229 1.51 -8.80 -0.49
C PRO A 229 1.17 -8.71 0.99
N VAL A 230 -0.12 -8.69 1.28
CA VAL A 230 -0.68 -8.79 2.63
C VAL A 230 -1.21 -10.20 2.79
N HIS A 231 -0.61 -10.98 3.71
CA HIS A 231 -1.07 -12.34 3.97
C HIS A 231 -2.40 -12.30 4.72
N ALA A 232 -3.46 -12.79 4.07
CA ALA A 232 -4.80 -12.90 4.62
C ALA A 232 -5.38 -14.29 4.36
N THR A 233 -6.20 -14.79 5.27
CA THR A 233 -6.88 -16.09 5.18
C THR A 233 -8.37 -15.95 5.49
N THR A 234 -9.16 -16.90 5.00
CA THR A 234 -10.58 -17.00 5.33
C THR A 234 -10.75 -17.38 6.79
N SER A 235 -11.75 -16.81 7.45
CA SER A 235 -12.15 -17.15 8.81
C SER A 235 -13.66 -17.40 8.87
N SER A 236 -14.04 -18.29 9.79
CA SER A 236 -15.43 -18.51 10.19
C SER A 236 -15.70 -17.94 11.59
N GLU A 237 -14.86 -17.02 12.05
CA GLU A 237 -15.03 -16.42 13.38
C GLU A 237 -16.28 -15.53 13.43
N PRO A 238 -17.03 -15.60 14.53
CA PRO A 238 -18.14 -14.69 14.80
C PRO A 238 -17.61 -13.26 15.05
N PHE A 239 -18.54 -12.32 15.29
CA PHE A 239 -18.15 -11.00 15.79
C PHE A 239 -17.25 -11.12 17.01
N SER A 240 -16.12 -10.42 16.97
CA SER A 240 -15.20 -10.39 18.11
C SER A 240 -15.92 -9.72 19.29
N PRO A 241 -15.69 -10.20 20.55
CA PRO A 241 -16.24 -9.56 21.74
C PRO A 241 -16.06 -8.04 21.80
N PRO A 242 -14.95 -7.44 21.31
CA PRO A 242 -14.83 -5.99 21.27
C PRO A 242 -15.53 -5.28 20.11
N ALA A 243 -15.75 -5.93 18.97
CA ALA A 243 -16.38 -5.29 17.81
C ALA A 243 -17.89 -5.20 17.96
N TRP A 244 -18.53 -6.19 18.59
CA TRP A 244 -19.98 -6.23 18.72
C TRP A 244 -20.58 -5.04 19.47
N PRO A 245 -20.09 -4.62 20.66
CA PRO A 245 -20.63 -3.46 21.35
C PRO A 245 -20.56 -2.16 20.55
N VAL A 246 -19.55 -2.03 19.69
CA VAL A 246 -19.40 -0.87 18.80
C VAL A 246 -20.43 -0.93 17.68
N TYR A 247 -20.61 -2.10 17.05
CA TYR A 247 -21.66 -2.32 16.05
C TYR A 247 -23.06 -2.02 16.62
N GLU A 248 -23.36 -2.53 17.81
CA GLU A 248 -24.63 -2.30 18.49
C GLU A 248 -24.83 -0.81 18.84
N ALA A 249 -23.79 -0.12 19.29
CA ALA A 249 -23.86 1.31 19.59
C ALA A 249 -23.98 2.20 18.34
N LEU A 250 -23.42 1.78 17.19
CA LEU A 250 -23.55 2.48 15.91
C LEU A 250 -24.94 2.28 15.33
N PHE A 251 -25.33 1.02 15.12
CA PHE A 251 -26.47 0.69 14.26
C PHE A 251 -27.67 0.16 15.05
N GLY A 252 -27.45 -0.41 16.23
CA GLY A 252 -28.49 -1.09 17.00
C GLY A 252 -29.32 -2.02 16.11
N GLY A 253 -30.66 -1.96 16.25
CA GLY A 253 -31.58 -2.68 15.37
C GLY A 253 -31.81 -2.03 13.99
N LYS A 254 -31.25 -0.86 13.71
CA LYS A 254 -31.46 -0.12 12.45
C LYS A 254 -30.61 -0.66 11.29
N GLY A 255 -29.49 -1.33 11.58
CA GLY A 255 -28.54 -1.83 10.58
C GLY A 255 -28.93 -3.15 9.90
N ALA A 256 -30.21 -3.52 9.88
CA ALA A 256 -30.65 -4.85 9.43
C ALA A 256 -30.36 -5.14 7.93
N GLU A 257 -30.35 -4.10 7.09
CA GLU A 257 -30.07 -4.20 5.66
C GLU A 257 -28.59 -4.01 5.31
N LEU A 258 -27.76 -3.63 6.29
CA LEU A 258 -26.36 -3.30 6.09
C LEU A 258 -25.48 -4.54 6.17
N GLU A 259 -24.86 -4.90 5.05
CA GLU A 259 -23.95 -6.03 5.03
C GLU A 259 -22.63 -5.70 5.73
N VAL A 260 -22.03 -6.69 6.40
CA VAL A 260 -20.78 -6.51 7.13
C VAL A 260 -19.71 -7.51 6.69
N VAL A 261 -18.48 -7.03 6.53
CA VAL A 261 -17.28 -7.87 6.41
C VAL A 261 -16.38 -7.62 7.60
N LEU A 262 -16.12 -8.67 8.38
CA LEU A 262 -15.20 -8.60 9.52
C LEU A 262 -13.77 -8.94 9.09
N VAL A 263 -12.84 -8.05 9.38
CA VAL A 263 -11.41 -8.22 9.14
C VAL A 263 -10.68 -8.16 10.48
N SER A 264 -10.19 -9.30 10.92
CA SER A 264 -9.43 -9.46 12.16
C SER A 264 -7.96 -9.15 11.94
N LEU A 265 -7.47 -8.10 12.60
CA LEU A 265 -6.09 -7.64 12.56
C LEU A 265 -5.28 -8.33 13.67
N PRO A 266 -4.30 -9.20 13.33
CA PRO A 266 -3.59 -9.97 14.33
C PRO A 266 -2.72 -9.08 15.22
N VAL A 267 -2.96 -9.13 16.53
CA VAL A 267 -2.17 -8.41 17.54
C VAL A 267 -1.66 -9.38 18.60
N LYS A 268 -0.40 -9.20 19.01
CA LYS A 268 0.21 -10.03 20.05
C LYS A 268 -0.46 -9.81 21.41
N GLY A 269 -0.95 -10.89 22.02
CA GLY A 269 -1.48 -10.85 23.38
C GLY A 269 -0.39 -10.63 24.42
N LYS A 270 -0.73 -9.98 25.55
CA LYS A 270 0.21 -9.83 26.68
C LYS A 270 0.56 -11.21 27.23
N GLY A 271 1.86 -11.55 27.25
CA GLY A 271 2.34 -12.85 27.74
C GLY A 271 2.22 -14.00 26.73
N MET A 272 1.83 -13.74 25.48
CA MET A 272 1.90 -14.75 24.42
C MET A 272 3.27 -14.73 23.76
N GLU A 273 3.87 -15.91 23.60
CA GLU A 273 5.03 -16.12 22.73
C GLU A 273 4.55 -16.40 21.30
N GLY A 274 5.20 -15.81 20.30
CA GLY A 274 4.69 -15.79 18.92
C GLY A 274 3.66 -14.66 18.67
N GLY A 275 3.18 -14.55 17.43
CA GLY A 275 2.28 -13.48 16.97
C GLY A 275 2.87 -12.53 15.92
N ALA A 276 2.00 -11.77 15.27
CA ALA A 276 2.38 -10.71 14.33
C ALA A 276 3.04 -9.54 15.08
N GLU A 277 4.32 -9.30 14.84
CA GLU A 277 5.01 -8.05 15.25
C GLU A 277 5.15 -7.13 14.04
N TRP A 278 4.01 -6.70 13.50
CA TRP A 278 3.95 -5.88 12.31
C TRP A 278 4.27 -4.41 12.63
N THR A 279 5.07 -3.79 11.76
CA THR A 279 5.45 -2.37 11.85
C THR A 279 4.29 -1.46 11.45
N ALA A 280 4.40 -0.16 11.76
CA ALA A 280 3.46 0.87 11.28
C ALA A 280 3.24 0.76 9.77
N GLU A 281 4.34 0.62 9.01
CA GLU A 281 4.35 0.51 7.55
C GLU A 281 3.52 -0.67 7.07
N LYS A 282 3.63 -1.83 7.72
CA LYS A 282 2.82 -3.01 7.36
C LYS A 282 1.33 -2.75 7.54
N TRP A 283 0.91 -2.03 8.58
CA TRP A 283 -0.50 -1.66 8.76
C TRP A 283 -0.97 -0.57 7.77
N ASP A 284 -0.07 0.33 7.35
CA ASP A 284 -0.32 1.27 6.25
C ASP A 284 -0.54 0.53 4.93
N GLU A 285 0.24 -0.52 4.65
CA GLU A 285 0.04 -1.37 3.47
C GLU A 285 -1.32 -2.06 3.46
N VAL A 286 -1.80 -2.55 4.62
CA VAL A 286 -3.16 -3.08 4.77
C VAL A 286 -4.20 -2.00 4.42
N GLY A 287 -4.01 -0.80 4.94
CA GLY A 287 -4.86 0.36 4.61
C GLY A 287 -4.86 0.67 3.11
N ARG A 288 -3.70 0.70 2.46
CA ARG A 288 -3.60 0.96 1.00
C ARG A 288 -4.28 -0.13 0.17
N ALA A 289 -4.20 -1.38 0.59
CA ALA A 289 -4.94 -2.46 -0.07
C ALA A 289 -6.46 -2.26 0.08
N LEU A 290 -6.93 -1.79 1.24
CA LEU A 290 -8.34 -1.44 1.46
C LEU A 290 -8.79 -0.21 0.67
N LEU A 291 -7.90 0.77 0.46
CA LEU A 291 -8.17 1.91 -0.41
C LEU A 291 -8.46 1.45 -1.85
N LYS A 292 -7.75 0.42 -2.33
CA LYS A 292 -8.02 -0.17 -3.64
C LYS A 292 -9.43 -0.77 -3.71
N VAL A 293 -9.86 -1.49 -2.67
CA VAL A 293 -11.21 -2.06 -2.57
C VAL A 293 -12.25 -0.95 -2.66
N LYS A 294 -12.06 0.12 -1.88
CA LYS A 294 -12.98 1.27 -1.84
C LYS A 294 -13.10 2.00 -3.19
N ARG A 295 -12.04 2.00 -4.01
CA ARG A 295 -12.06 2.58 -5.35
C ARG A 295 -12.71 1.66 -6.39
N GLU A 296 -12.63 0.36 -6.18
CA GLU A 296 -13.23 -0.65 -7.06
C GLU A 296 -14.71 -0.91 -6.71
N GLU A 297 -15.12 -0.65 -5.47
CA GLU A 297 -16.45 -0.89 -4.92
C GLU A 297 -17.05 0.43 -4.37
N GLU A 298 -18.01 1.01 -5.08
CA GLU A 298 -18.49 2.39 -4.84
C GLU A 298 -19.26 2.58 -3.51
N ASP A 299 -19.74 1.52 -2.87
CA ASP A 299 -20.66 1.57 -1.72
C ASP A 299 -20.10 0.96 -0.42
N VAL A 300 -18.79 1.08 -0.21
CA VAL A 300 -18.09 0.48 0.95
C VAL A 300 -17.58 1.53 1.93
N VAL A 301 -18.01 1.43 3.20
CA VAL A 301 -17.44 2.19 4.31
C VAL A 301 -16.50 1.31 5.12
N ILE A 302 -15.36 1.88 5.55
CA ILE A 302 -14.36 1.18 6.35
C ILE A 302 -14.37 1.76 7.77
N ILE A 303 -14.45 0.89 8.77
CA ILE A 303 -14.44 1.24 10.19
C ILE A 303 -13.29 0.52 10.88
N GLY A 304 -12.26 1.27 11.27
CA GLY A 304 -11.16 0.77 12.10
C GLY A 304 -11.46 0.88 13.58
N LEU A 305 -11.31 -0.21 14.32
CA LEU A 305 -11.50 -0.23 15.77
C LEU A 305 -10.16 -0.23 16.49
N GLY A 306 -10.10 0.45 17.65
CA GLY A 306 -8.92 0.38 18.50
C GLY A 306 -8.87 1.42 19.60
N SER A 307 -7.66 1.74 20.05
CA SER A 307 -7.41 2.76 21.06
C SER A 307 -6.24 3.62 20.61
N ALA A 308 -6.50 4.87 20.26
CA ALA A 308 -5.48 5.86 19.95
C ALA A 308 -4.78 6.40 21.20
N ARG A 309 -5.30 6.08 22.39
CA ARG A 309 -4.78 6.58 23.66
C ARG A 309 -3.66 5.69 24.21
N PRO A 310 -2.45 6.24 24.48
CA PRO A 310 -1.40 5.49 25.14
C PRO A 310 -1.73 5.29 26.62
N SER A 311 -1.10 4.29 27.26
CA SER A 311 -1.36 3.94 28.66
C SER A 311 -1.15 5.11 29.63
N ASN A 312 -0.13 5.94 29.39
CA ASN A 312 0.19 7.13 30.18
C ASN A 312 0.28 8.37 29.26
N PRO A 313 -0.85 8.98 28.88
CA PRO A 313 -0.85 10.11 27.96
C PRO A 313 -0.31 11.37 28.65
N SER A 314 0.52 12.15 27.96
CA SER A 314 0.81 13.52 28.38
C SER A 314 -0.45 14.39 28.21
N PRO A 315 -0.59 15.50 28.97
CA PRO A 315 -1.72 16.42 28.81
C PRO A 315 -1.82 17.02 27.40
N GLN A 316 -0.69 17.15 26.70
CA GLN A 316 -0.63 17.68 25.32
C GLN A 316 -0.95 16.63 24.25
N PHE A 317 -1.03 15.35 24.61
CA PHE A 317 -1.20 14.26 23.65
C PHE A 317 -2.42 14.42 22.74
N PRO A 318 -3.63 14.79 23.22
CA PRO A 318 -4.79 14.97 22.33
C PRO A 318 -4.58 16.04 21.27
N ALA A 319 -3.94 17.16 21.62
CA ALA A 319 -3.63 18.22 20.67
C ALA A 319 -2.60 17.76 19.62
N LEU A 320 -1.57 17.02 20.05
CA LEU A 320 -0.58 16.45 19.13
C LEU A 320 -1.18 15.40 18.19
N LEU A 321 -2.06 14.53 18.72
CA LEU A 321 -2.81 13.56 17.92
C LEU A 321 -3.68 14.26 16.88
N HIS A 322 -4.34 15.36 17.28
CA HIS A 322 -5.15 16.15 16.37
C HIS A 322 -4.31 16.71 15.22
N THR A 323 -3.18 17.37 15.52
CA THR A 323 -2.28 17.88 14.49
C THR A 323 -1.73 16.80 13.57
N ALA A 324 -1.50 15.59 14.07
CA ALA A 324 -1.00 14.48 13.27
C ALA A 324 -2.05 13.92 12.30
N LEU A 325 -3.34 14.02 12.62
CA LEU A 325 -4.43 13.40 11.87
C LEU A 325 -5.14 14.35 10.91
N THR A 326 -5.06 15.66 11.10
CA THR A 326 -5.73 16.66 10.25
C THR A 326 -5.09 16.89 8.89
N HIS A 327 -3.94 16.27 8.58
CA HIS A 327 -3.34 16.42 7.25
C HIS A 327 -4.26 15.90 6.14
N SER A 328 -4.16 16.50 4.95
CA SER A 328 -5.01 16.17 3.78
C SER A 328 -4.64 14.89 3.06
N THR A 329 -3.45 14.32 3.30
CA THR A 329 -2.99 13.09 2.63
C THR A 329 -2.51 12.05 3.64
N SER A 330 -2.60 10.77 3.26
CA SER A 330 -2.27 9.64 4.13
C SER A 330 -0.80 9.61 4.56
N HIS A 331 0.14 9.99 3.69
CA HIS A 331 1.57 9.88 3.99
C HIS A 331 2.05 10.82 5.12
N PRO A 332 1.73 12.12 5.12
CA PRO A 332 2.00 13.00 6.27
C PRO A 332 1.28 12.56 7.54
N ARG A 333 0.04 12.05 7.46
CA ARG A 333 -0.67 11.49 8.63
C ARG A 333 0.11 10.31 9.22
N HIS A 334 0.49 9.37 8.38
CA HIS A 334 1.26 8.20 8.78
C HIS A 334 2.60 8.57 9.43
N SER A 335 3.35 9.49 8.82
CA SER A 335 4.64 9.94 9.33
C SER A 335 4.50 10.67 10.67
N SER A 336 3.53 11.58 10.78
CA SER A 336 3.26 12.34 12.01
C SER A 336 2.76 11.44 13.15
N LEU A 337 1.87 10.49 12.86
CA LEU A 337 1.43 9.49 13.83
C LEU A 337 2.58 8.62 14.34
N THR A 338 3.41 8.11 13.42
CA THR A 338 4.56 7.28 13.79
C THR A 338 5.54 8.06 14.64
N SER A 339 5.77 9.33 14.33
CA SER A 339 6.61 10.23 15.13
C SER A 339 6.02 10.48 16.52
N LEU A 340 4.70 10.71 16.60
CA LEU A 340 3.98 10.94 17.85
C LEU A 340 4.11 9.73 18.79
N PHE A 341 3.82 8.52 18.29
CA PHE A 341 3.86 7.32 19.11
C PHE A 341 5.28 6.81 19.39
N ALA A 342 6.25 7.10 18.53
CA ALA A 342 7.66 6.86 18.83
C ALA A 342 8.15 7.71 20.02
N ASN A 343 7.65 8.94 20.15
CA ASN A 343 8.02 9.88 21.21
C ASN A 343 7.16 9.77 22.48
N ALA A 344 5.95 9.22 22.37
CA ALA A 344 5.05 9.01 23.52
C ALA A 344 5.49 7.86 24.45
N GLY A 345 6.35 6.95 23.97
CA GLY A 345 7.02 5.94 24.81
C GLY A 345 8.20 6.57 25.55
N GLY A 346 8.03 6.84 26.85
CA GLY A 346 8.95 7.63 27.68
C GLY A 346 10.47 7.42 27.52
N ALA A 347 11.20 8.49 27.83
CA ALA A 347 12.66 8.72 27.88
C ALA A 347 13.59 7.52 27.59
N GLY A 348 14.23 7.55 26.42
CA GLY A 348 15.58 7.00 26.25
C GLY A 348 15.79 5.93 25.19
N LYS A 349 14.73 5.35 24.60
CA LYS A 349 14.85 4.50 23.41
C LYS A 349 13.70 4.74 22.44
N PRO A 350 13.97 5.02 21.15
CA PRO A 350 12.92 5.07 20.13
C PRO A 350 12.29 3.68 20.10
N THR A 351 11.07 3.56 20.62
CA THR A 351 10.40 2.28 20.62
C THR A 351 9.80 2.08 19.23
N SER A 352 10.49 1.30 18.40
CA SER A 352 9.83 0.53 17.33
C SER A 352 8.67 -0.32 17.86
N ARG A 353 8.58 -0.47 19.19
CA ARG A 353 7.47 -1.04 19.96
C ARG A 353 6.20 -0.16 20.05
N GLY A 354 6.20 1.08 19.57
CA GLY A 354 5.04 1.98 19.66
C GLY A 354 3.77 1.40 19.03
N VAL A 355 3.91 0.71 17.90
CA VAL A 355 2.80 0.04 17.19
C VAL A 355 2.46 -1.34 17.76
N GLN A 356 3.30 -1.90 18.64
CA GLN A 356 3.01 -3.13 19.38
C GLN A 356 1.91 -2.93 20.44
N GLN A 357 1.44 -1.70 20.63
CA GLN A 357 0.20 -1.44 21.36
C GLN A 357 -0.97 -1.93 20.50
N SER A 358 -1.54 -3.09 20.85
CA SER A 358 -2.68 -3.74 20.18
C SER A 358 -3.85 -2.82 19.77
N GLY A 359 -4.00 -1.64 20.38
CA GLY A 359 -5.05 -0.69 20.05
C GLY A 359 -4.78 0.22 18.83
N LEU A 360 -3.55 0.37 18.35
CA LEU A 360 -3.24 1.35 17.29
C LEU A 360 -3.42 0.81 15.87
N VAL A 361 -3.49 -0.52 15.71
CA VAL A 361 -3.49 -1.17 14.39
C VAL A 361 -4.68 -0.74 13.52
N GLY A 362 -5.86 -0.57 14.13
CA GLY A 362 -7.05 -0.07 13.42
C GLY A 362 -6.89 1.36 12.94
N LEU A 363 -6.18 2.22 13.69
CA LEU A 363 -5.93 3.61 13.30
C LEU A 363 -4.97 3.68 12.10
N TYR A 364 -3.87 2.92 12.14
CA TYR A 364 -2.92 2.88 11.03
C TYR A 364 -3.56 2.35 9.74
N ALA A 365 -4.33 1.28 9.84
CA ALA A 365 -5.06 0.74 8.69
C ALA A 365 -6.11 1.73 8.17
N ALA A 366 -6.86 2.40 9.05
CA ALA A 366 -7.83 3.43 8.66
C ALA A 366 -7.17 4.63 7.95
N VAL A 367 -6.02 5.09 8.44
CA VAL A 367 -5.27 6.21 7.82
C VAL A 367 -4.77 5.85 6.43
N GLY A 368 -4.27 4.62 6.25
CA GLY A 368 -3.86 4.12 4.93
C GLY A 368 -5.04 3.95 3.98
N ALA A 369 -6.18 3.46 4.49
CA ALA A 369 -7.42 3.25 3.73
C ALA A 369 -8.12 4.54 3.33
N ALA A 370 -7.90 5.64 4.07
CA ALA A 370 -8.46 6.93 3.74
C ALA A 370 -7.89 7.53 2.45
N GLY A 371 -6.60 7.28 2.14
CA GLY A 371 -5.93 7.90 1.00
C GLY A 371 -5.83 9.43 1.15
N GLU A 372 -6.55 10.17 0.32
CA GLU A 372 -6.64 11.64 0.37
C GLU A 372 -7.88 12.09 1.17
N GLY A 373 -7.95 13.37 1.55
CA GLY A 373 -9.01 13.93 2.39
C GLY A 373 -8.56 14.22 3.82
N GLU A 374 -9.08 15.28 4.41
CA GLU A 374 -8.67 15.75 5.74
C GLU A 374 -9.27 14.88 6.85
N GLY A 375 -8.51 14.68 7.92
CA GLY A 375 -8.99 14.01 9.13
C GLY A 375 -9.78 14.96 10.01
N HIS A 376 -10.98 14.54 10.41
CA HIS A 376 -11.90 15.31 11.26
C HIS A 376 -12.16 14.54 12.55
N ALA A 377 -11.94 15.19 13.70
CA ALA A 377 -12.32 14.63 14.98
C ALA A 377 -13.85 14.65 15.13
N LEU A 378 -14.43 13.52 15.54
CA LEU A 378 -15.88 13.35 15.73
C LEU A 378 -16.30 13.51 17.20
N ASP A 379 -15.35 13.41 18.13
CA ASP A 379 -15.52 13.79 19.52
C ASP A 379 -14.95 15.20 19.77
N PRO A 380 -15.76 16.17 20.23
CA PRO A 380 -15.30 17.54 20.44
C PRO A 380 -14.22 17.58 21.54
N VAL A 381 -13.03 18.10 21.18
CA VAL A 381 -11.87 18.24 22.08
C VAL A 381 -12.20 19.09 23.31
N GLU A 382 -13.11 20.06 23.17
CA GLU A 382 -13.51 21.02 24.21
C GLU A 382 -14.33 20.38 25.36
N GLU A 383 -15.04 19.27 25.12
CA GLU A 383 -15.83 18.58 26.14
C GLU A 383 -15.04 17.49 26.90
N GLY A 384 -13.71 17.51 26.79
CA GLY A 384 -12.86 16.42 27.25
C GLY A 384 -12.79 15.25 26.26
N GLY A 385 -13.17 15.49 25.00
CA GLY A 385 -12.91 14.59 23.88
C GLY A 385 -11.43 14.27 23.78
N ARG A 386 -11.11 12.99 23.72
CA ARG A 386 -9.73 12.50 23.81
C ARG A 386 -9.12 12.20 22.44
N GLY A 387 -9.79 12.61 21.35
CA GLY A 387 -9.46 12.18 19.99
C GLY A 387 -9.78 10.70 19.81
N SER A 388 -10.95 10.29 20.30
CA SER A 388 -11.40 8.90 20.38
C SER A 388 -12.04 8.43 19.08
N CYS A 389 -12.68 9.32 18.32
CA CYS A 389 -13.33 8.97 17.06
C CYS A 389 -12.93 9.94 15.96
N TRP A 390 -12.61 9.41 14.78
CA TRP A 390 -12.10 10.17 13.64
C TRP A 390 -12.81 9.77 12.35
N ARG A 391 -13.09 10.75 11.49
CA ARG A 391 -13.51 10.57 10.10
C ARG A 391 -12.39 11.01 9.18
N PHE A 392 -12.16 10.25 8.12
CA PHE A 392 -11.17 10.53 7.09
C PHE A 392 -11.78 10.36 5.70
N GLY A 393 -11.12 10.87 4.67
CA GLY A 393 -11.51 10.64 3.28
C GLY A 393 -12.53 11.64 2.74
N GLU A 394 -13.04 12.55 3.58
CA GLU A 394 -13.87 13.64 3.11
C GLU A 394 -12.96 14.79 2.64
N LEU A 395 -12.96 15.04 1.33
CA LEU A 395 -12.44 16.28 0.80
C LEU A 395 -13.49 17.36 1.07
N PRO A 396 -13.19 18.43 1.84
CA PRO A 396 -14.09 19.56 1.89
C PRO A 396 -14.26 20.07 0.46
N LEU A 397 -15.50 20.02 -0.06
CA LEU A 397 -15.88 20.78 -1.23
C LEU A 397 -15.66 22.25 -0.85
N ARG A 398 -14.50 22.81 -1.22
CA ARG A 398 -14.23 24.24 -1.10
C ARG A 398 -14.93 25.00 -2.21
#